data_AF-A0A6I4M8D1-F1
#
_entry.id   AF-A0A6I4M8D1-F1
#
_cell.length_a   1.000
_cell.length_b   1.000
_cell.length_c   1.000
_cell.angle_alpha   90.00
_cell.angle_beta   90.00
_cell.angle_gamma   90.00
#
_symmetry.space_group_name_H-M   'P 1'
#
loop_
_entity.id
_entity.type
_entity.pdbx_description
1 polymer ?
#
loop_
_entity_poly.entity_id
_entity_poly.type
_entity_poly.pdbx_seq_one_letter_code
_entity_poly.pdbx_strand_id
1 'polypeptide(L)'
;MTVLGLGAGLSQQVVMLIAQNAAPKRDLGPASSGVFASRMLGTAAGMAVFGGIVASRFAEEIGRRVPAGKVPAFRDAVRPEVLGTLPGPVRHGVAEAFAQAFSEPLPRRAAAAGGRPGGGGAAAGRPPRSPRVTTSPRGRRR
;
A
#
# COMPACT_ATOMS: atom_id res chain seq x y z
N MET A 1 -17.76 -22.01 0.44
CA MET A 1 -17.44 -21.39 1.74
C MET A 1 -17.36 -22.39 2.89
N THR A 2 -18.12 -23.50 2.85
CA THR A 2 -18.16 -24.51 3.92
C THR A 2 -16.79 -25.15 4.22
N VAL A 3 -16.03 -25.53 3.20
CA VAL A 3 -14.70 -26.18 3.37
C VAL A 3 -13.68 -25.22 3.99
N LEU A 4 -13.62 -23.97 3.49
CA LEU A 4 -12.75 -22.92 4.04
C LEU A 4 -13.15 -22.55 5.48
N GLY A 5 -14.45 -22.46 5.77
CA GLY A 5 -14.96 -22.17 7.11
C GLY A 5 -14.67 -23.28 8.11
N LEU A 6 -14.88 -24.55 7.72
CA LEU A 6 -14.57 -25.71 8.56
C LEU A 6 -13.06 -25.83 8.80
N GLY A 7 -12.24 -25.69 7.76
CA GLY A 7 -10.78 -25.75 7.89
C GLY A 7 -10.22 -24.66 8.80
N ALA A 8 -10.68 -23.41 8.64
CA ALA A 8 -10.26 -22.29 9.47
C ALA A 8 -10.73 -22.45 10.94
N GLY A 9 -11.96 -22.92 11.15
CA GLY A 9 -12.50 -23.17 12.49
C GLY A 9 -11.78 -24.31 13.22
N LEU A 10 -11.56 -25.43 12.55
CA LEU A 10 -10.88 -26.60 13.13
C LEU A 10 -9.41 -26.33 13.43
N SER A 11 -8.70 -25.64 12.52
CA SER A 11 -7.29 -25.27 12.74
C SER A 11 -7.10 -24.44 14.01
N GLN A 12 -7.99 -23.49 14.27
CA GLN A 12 -7.97 -22.66 15.46
C GLN A 12 -8.19 -23.48 16.74
N GLN A 13 -9.11 -24.45 16.72
CA GLN A 13 -9.38 -25.30 17.88
C GLN A 13 -8.18 -26.20 18.21
N VAL A 14 -7.45 -26.70 17.21
CA VAL A 14 -6.25 -27.52 17.42
C VAL A 14 -5.17 -26.75 18.17
N VAL A 15 -4.91 -25.48 17.80
CA VAL A 15 -3.91 -24.65 18.48
C VAL A 15 -4.26 -24.43 19.96
N MET A 16 -5.55 -24.19 20.26
CA MET A 16 -6.03 -24.04 21.63
C MET A 16 -5.86 -25.34 22.44
N LEU A 17 -6.22 -26.47 21.84
CA LEU A 17 -6.11 -27.78 22.48
C LEU A 17 -4.66 -28.13 22.82
N ILE A 18 -3.71 -27.81 21.93
CA ILE A 18 -2.28 -28.00 22.19
C ILE A 18 -1.82 -27.13 23.36
N ALA A 19 -2.21 -25.86 23.39
CA ALA A 19 -1.84 -24.95 24.48
C ALA A 19 -2.42 -25.39 25.84
N GLN A 20 -3.65 -25.90 25.84
CA GLN A 20 -4.29 -26.43 27.05
C GLN A 20 -3.64 -27.75 27.50
N ASN A 21 -3.28 -28.65 26.57
CA ASN A 21 -2.61 -29.91 26.89
C ASN A 21 -1.18 -29.72 27.42
N ALA A 22 -0.49 -28.67 26.99
CA ALA A 22 0.85 -28.35 27.47
C ALA A 22 0.86 -27.64 28.83
N ALA A 23 -0.30 -27.15 29.31
CA ALA A 23 -0.41 -26.37 30.54
C ALA A 23 -0.90 -27.22 31.73
N PRO A 24 -0.37 -27.00 32.95
CA PRO A 24 -0.98 -27.53 34.17
C PRO A 24 -2.42 -27.04 34.33
N LYS A 25 -3.31 -27.87 34.91
CA LYS A 25 -4.75 -27.55 35.06
C LYS A 25 -5.04 -26.20 35.75
N ARG A 26 -4.14 -25.77 36.64
CA ARG A 26 -4.22 -24.47 37.34
C ARG A 26 -3.92 -23.25 36.45
N ASP A 27 -3.26 -23.47 35.31
CA ASP A 27 -2.72 -22.42 34.42
C ASP A 27 -3.42 -22.38 33.05
N LEU A 28 -4.61 -22.99 32.94
CA LEU A 28 -5.40 -23.01 31.70
C LEU A 28 -5.86 -21.61 31.27
N GLY A 29 -6.14 -20.72 32.23
CA GLY A 29 -6.53 -19.33 31.96
C GLY A 29 -5.43 -18.53 31.26
N PRO A 30 -4.21 -18.47 31.83
CA PRO A 30 -3.03 -17.90 31.16
C PRO A 30 -2.74 -18.52 29.79
N ALA A 31 -2.81 -19.85 29.67
CA ALA A 31 -2.56 -20.54 28.40
C ALA A 31 -3.55 -20.13 27.29
N SER A 32 -4.85 -20.11 27.60
CA SER A 32 -5.89 -19.69 26.66
C SER A 32 -5.75 -18.20 26.28
N SER A 33 -5.45 -17.34 27.25
CA SER A 33 -5.29 -15.91 27.02
C SER A 33 -4.09 -15.59 26.13
N GLY A 34 -2.99 -16.34 26.26
CA GLY A 34 -1.82 -16.21 25.39
C GLY A 34 -2.10 -16.57 23.93
N VAL A 35 -2.86 -17.65 23.69
CA VAL A 35 -3.33 -18.02 22.35
C VAL A 35 -4.22 -16.92 21.76
N PHE A 36 -5.11 -16.36 22.58
CA PHE A 36 -6.02 -15.30 22.14
C PHE A 36 -5.27 -14.01 21.79
N ALA A 37 -4.34 -13.58 22.65
CA ALA A 37 -3.52 -12.40 22.44
C ALA A 37 -2.68 -12.52 21.16
N SER A 38 -2.01 -13.65 20.95
CA SER A 38 -1.22 -13.92 19.74
C SER A 38 -2.06 -13.80 18.47
N ARG A 39 -3.30 -14.31 18.52
CA ARG A 39 -4.24 -14.24 17.40
C ARG A 39 -4.71 -12.81 17.11
N MET A 40 -4.95 -12.02 18.15
CA MET A 40 -5.30 -10.61 18.00
C MET A 40 -4.14 -9.79 17.44
N LEU A 41 -2.91 -10.05 17.90
CA LEU A 41 -1.70 -9.42 17.35
C LEU A 41 -1.51 -9.75 15.87
N GLY A 42 -1.65 -11.03 15.49
CA GLY A 42 -1.59 -11.45 14.09
C GLY A 42 -2.69 -10.81 13.23
N THR A 43 -3.91 -10.69 13.77
CA THR A 43 -5.02 -10.03 13.08
C THR A 43 -4.75 -8.54 12.88
N ALA A 44 -4.27 -7.84 13.92
CA ALA A 44 -3.94 -6.42 13.84
C ALA A 44 -2.80 -6.15 12.85
N ALA A 45 -1.72 -6.94 12.90
CA ALA A 45 -0.61 -6.83 11.97
C ALA A 45 -1.05 -7.11 10.53
N GLY A 46 -1.86 -8.16 10.32
CA GLY A 46 -2.42 -8.50 9.01
C GLY A 46 -3.30 -7.39 8.44
N MET A 47 -4.20 -6.81 9.25
CA MET A 47 -5.02 -5.68 8.85
C MET A 47 -4.21 -4.42 8.54
N ALA A 48 -3.14 -4.15 9.29
CA ALA A 48 -2.27 -3.00 9.04
C ALA A 48 -1.54 -3.12 7.69
N VAL A 49 -0.96 -4.29 7.41
CA VAL A 49 -0.30 -4.57 6.12
C VAL A 49 -1.30 -4.50 4.97
N PHE A 50 -2.45 -5.16 5.11
CA PHE A 50 -3.49 -5.16 4.09
C PHE A 50 -4.05 -3.75 3.84
N GLY A 51 -4.33 -3.00 4.90
CA GLY A 51 -4.79 -1.61 4.80
C GLY A 51 -3.77 -0.71 4.10
N GLY A 52 -2.47 -0.89 4.37
CA GLY A 52 -1.40 -0.18 3.67
C GLY A 52 -1.34 -0.51 2.18
N ILE A 53 -1.50 -1.78 1.80
CA ILE A 53 -1.57 -2.22 0.39
C ILE A 53 -2.77 -1.56 -0.30
N VAL A 54 -3.97 -1.67 0.28
CA VAL A 54 -5.21 -1.11 -0.29
C VAL A 54 -5.11 0.42 -0.41
N ALA A 55 -4.59 1.11 0.60
CA ALA A 55 -4.40 2.56 0.56
C ALA A 55 -3.43 2.99 -0.54
N SER A 56 -2.33 2.24 -0.74
CA SER A 56 -1.37 2.50 -1.82
C SER A 56 -1.99 2.27 -3.20
N ARG A 57 -2.79 1.20 -3.36
CA ARG A 57 -3.51 0.90 -4.61
C ARG A 57 -4.57 1.95 -4.92
N PHE A 58 -5.33 2.36 -3.92
CA PHE A 58 -6.31 3.42 -4.06
C PHE A 58 -5.67 4.73 -4.53
N ALA A 59 -4.52 5.10 -3.98
CA ALA A 59 -3.77 6.30 -4.40
C ALA A 59 -3.31 6.22 -5.87
N GLU A 60 -2.91 5.04 -6.36
CA GLU A 60 -2.56 4.81 -7.77
C GLU A 60 -3.80 4.91 -8.69
N GLU A 61 -4.93 4.30 -8.31
CA GLU A 61 -6.13 4.24 -9.13
C GLU A 61 -6.91 5.56 -9.18
N ILE A 62 -6.96 6.29 -8.06
CA ILE A 62 -7.63 7.59 -8.02
C ILE A 62 -6.91 8.64 -8.88
N GLY A 63 -5.58 8.57 -8.97
CA GLY A 63 -4.79 9.45 -9.84
C GLY A 63 -5.01 9.19 -11.34
N ARG A 64 -5.43 7.97 -11.71
CA ARG A 64 -5.78 7.62 -13.10
C ARG A 64 -7.22 7.96 -13.46
N ARG A 65 -8.14 7.89 -12.49
CA ARG A 65 -9.60 8.02 -12.73
C ARG A 65 -10.20 9.37 -12.36
N VAL A 66 -9.51 10.22 -11.59
CA VAL A 66 -9.99 11.55 -11.21
C VAL A 66 -9.16 12.63 -11.92
N PRO A 67 -9.54 13.02 -13.15
CA PRO A 67 -8.86 14.09 -13.87
C PRO A 67 -9.37 15.44 -13.38
N ALA A 68 -8.81 16.00 -12.29
CA ALA A 68 -8.84 17.46 -11.96
C ALA A 68 -8.31 17.81 -10.55
N GLY A 69 -7.23 17.20 -10.06
CA GLY A 69 -6.50 17.71 -8.88
C GLY A 69 -7.25 17.74 -7.53
N LYS A 70 -8.54 17.35 -7.49
CA LYS A 70 -9.36 17.19 -6.28
C LYS A 70 -9.40 15.71 -5.89
N VAL A 71 -8.23 15.14 -5.65
CA VAL A 71 -8.09 13.78 -5.15
C VAL A 71 -8.33 13.83 -3.64
N PRO A 72 -9.46 13.33 -3.10
CA PRO A 72 -9.64 13.22 -1.66
C PRO A 72 -8.58 12.29 -1.08
N ALA A 73 -8.05 12.62 0.10
CA ALA A 73 -7.19 11.71 0.83
C ALA A 73 -7.94 10.40 1.09
N PHE A 74 -7.24 9.26 1.15
CA PHE A 74 -7.86 7.96 1.43
C PHE A 74 -8.80 8.01 2.64
N ARG A 75 -8.41 8.74 3.70
CA ARG A 75 -9.22 8.95 4.90
C ARG A 75 -10.56 9.64 4.63
N ASP A 76 -10.59 10.61 3.72
CA ASP A 76 -11.80 11.33 3.33
C ASP A 76 -12.65 10.52 2.35
N ALA A 77 -12.00 9.70 1.53
CA ALA A 77 -12.64 8.81 0.58
C ALA A 77 -13.33 7.59 1.25
N VAL A 78 -12.95 7.24 2.49
CA VAL A 78 -13.62 6.20 3.29
C VAL A 78 -14.82 6.78 4.08
N ARG A 79 -14.95 8.10 4.20
CA ARG A 79 -16.02 8.74 4.97
C ARG A 79 -17.27 8.97 4.10
N PRO A 80 -18.41 8.32 4.41
CA PRO A 80 -19.62 8.45 3.59
C PRO A 80 -20.19 9.87 3.61
N GLU A 81 -20.02 10.61 4.71
CA GLU A 81 -20.46 12.01 4.82
C GLU A 81 -19.68 12.92 3.88
N VAL A 82 -18.37 12.70 3.78
CA VAL A 82 -17.50 13.48 2.89
C VAL A 82 -17.78 13.11 1.44
N LEU A 83 -17.89 11.81 1.14
CA LEU A 83 -18.31 11.34 -0.19
C LEU A 83 -19.57 12.03 -0.66
N GLY A 84 -20.62 12.11 0.16
CA GLY A 84 -21.89 12.76 -0.17
C GLY A 84 -21.78 14.21 -0.68
N THR A 85 -20.72 14.92 -0.31
CA THR A 85 -20.49 16.32 -0.70
C THR A 85 -19.68 16.50 -1.99
N LEU A 86 -19.12 15.41 -2.54
CA LEU A 86 -18.32 15.48 -3.77
C LEU A 86 -19.21 15.60 -5.02
N PRO A 87 -18.75 16.29 -6.08
CA PRO A 87 -19.42 16.29 -7.38
C PRO A 87 -19.60 14.86 -7.92
N GLY A 88 -20.76 14.57 -8.52
CA GLY A 88 -21.11 13.23 -9.03
C GLY A 88 -20.00 12.48 -9.81
N PRO A 89 -19.28 13.13 -10.74
CA PRO A 89 -18.18 12.50 -11.48
C PRO A 89 -17.01 12.06 -10.59
N VAL A 90 -16.69 12.83 -9.54
CA VAL A 90 -15.62 12.51 -8.59
C VAL A 90 -16.06 11.39 -7.64
N ARG A 91 -17.32 11.40 -7.20
CA ARG A 91 -17.89 10.30 -6.39
C ARG A 91 -17.80 8.96 -7.12
N HIS A 92 -18.14 8.94 -8.41
CA HIS A 92 -18.09 7.73 -9.23
C HIS A 92 -16.66 7.24 -9.41
N GLY A 93 -15.72 8.14 -9.74
CA GLY A 93 -14.30 7.80 -9.87
C GLY A 93 -13.68 7.27 -8.55
N VAL A 94 -14.09 7.81 -7.40
CA VAL A 94 -13.69 7.31 -6.08
C VAL A 94 -14.26 5.91 -5.80
N ALA A 95 -15.53 5.68 -6.10
CA ALA A 95 -16.18 4.38 -5.91
C ALA A 95 -15.53 3.30 -6.79
N GLU A 96 -15.22 3.61 -8.05
CA GLU A 96 -14.51 2.71 -8.95
C GLU A 96 -13.06 2.47 -8.51
N ALA A 97 -12.35 3.50 -8.04
CA ALA A 97 -11.02 3.36 -7.47
C ALA A 97 -11.02 2.42 -6.25
N PHE A 98 -12.02 2.53 -5.37
CA PHE A 98 -12.19 1.58 -4.26
C PHE A 98 -12.50 0.16 -4.73
N ALA A 99 -13.47 0.00 -5.63
CA ALA A 99 -13.83 -1.31 -6.16
C ALA A 99 -12.62 -2.03 -6.76
N GLN A 100 -11.79 -1.31 -7.51
CA GLN A 100 -10.60 -1.87 -8.16
C GLN A 100 -9.46 -2.12 -7.16
N ALA A 101 -9.27 -1.27 -6.16
CA ALA A 101 -8.29 -1.50 -5.10
C ALA A 101 -8.54 -2.80 -4.31
N PHE A 102 -9.79 -3.27 -4.23
CA PHE A 102 -10.15 -4.54 -3.59
C PHE A 102 -10.24 -5.75 -4.53
N SER A 103 -10.51 -5.52 -5.83
CA SER A 103 -10.77 -6.59 -6.79
C SER A 103 -9.51 -7.14 -7.46
N GLU A 104 -8.41 -6.39 -7.46
CA GLU A 104 -7.23 -6.78 -8.23
C GLU A 104 -6.34 -7.79 -7.48
N PRO A 105 -5.97 -8.95 -8.09
CA PRO A 105 -5.43 -10.07 -7.32
C PRO A 105 -4.02 -9.88 -6.76
N LEU A 106 -3.17 -9.02 -7.31
CA LEU A 106 -1.78 -8.74 -6.86
C LEU A 106 -1.16 -7.60 -7.71
N PRO A 107 -0.11 -6.91 -7.23
CA PRO A 107 0.52 -5.81 -7.96
C PRO A 107 1.21 -6.31 -9.24
N ARG A 108 0.82 -5.75 -10.40
CA ARG A 108 1.49 -5.96 -11.70
C ARG A 108 3.01 -5.68 -11.69
N ARG A 109 3.52 -5.04 -10.62
CA ARG A 109 4.95 -4.73 -10.45
C ARG A 109 5.81 -5.92 -9.99
N ALA A 110 5.24 -6.99 -9.44
CA ALA A 110 6.03 -8.18 -9.06
C ALA A 110 6.38 -9.08 -10.26
N ALA A 111 5.66 -8.97 -11.37
CA ALA A 111 5.89 -9.79 -12.58
C ALA A 111 7.02 -9.25 -13.50
N ALA A 112 7.53 -8.04 -13.26
CA ALA A 112 8.53 -7.41 -14.14
C ALA A 112 9.98 -7.48 -13.61
N ALA A 113 10.23 -8.15 -12.49
CA ALA A 113 11.58 -8.30 -11.92
C ALA A 113 12.34 -9.56 -12.40
N GLY A 114 11.80 -10.28 -13.39
CA GLY A 114 12.33 -11.57 -13.87
C GLY A 114 12.87 -11.60 -15.30
N GLY A 115 13.24 -10.46 -15.90
CA GLY A 115 13.78 -10.44 -17.26
C GLY A 115 14.69 -9.23 -17.55
N ARG A 116 16.00 -9.40 -17.36
CA ARG A 116 17.04 -8.64 -18.09
C ARG A 116 17.48 -9.51 -19.30
N PRO A 117 18.21 -9.03 -20.33
CA PRO A 117 18.72 -7.68 -20.63
C PRO A 117 18.43 -7.22 -22.10
N GLY A 118 18.70 -5.95 -22.45
CA GLY A 118 18.90 -5.58 -23.87
C GLY A 118 18.65 -4.14 -24.27
N GLY A 119 19.72 -3.37 -24.46
CA GLY A 119 19.90 -2.52 -25.65
C GLY A 119 19.29 -1.11 -25.68
N GLY A 120 20.15 -0.10 -25.52
CA GLY A 120 19.90 1.30 -25.90
C GLY A 120 20.18 2.23 -24.71
N GLY A 121 21.29 2.94 -24.61
CA GLY A 121 22.08 3.57 -25.66
C GLY A 121 22.26 5.03 -25.26
N ALA A 122 23.42 5.34 -24.70
CA ALA A 122 24.08 6.65 -24.67
C ALA A 122 23.26 7.89 -24.26
N ALA A 123 23.53 8.40 -23.05
CA ALA A 123 23.74 9.83 -22.86
C ALA A 123 24.63 10.04 -21.62
N ALA A 124 25.93 9.94 -21.85
CA ALA A 124 26.96 10.35 -20.91
C ALA A 124 26.72 11.82 -20.49
N GLY A 125 26.82 12.06 -19.18
CA GLY A 125 26.73 13.39 -18.59
C GLY A 125 27.73 14.34 -19.24
N ARG A 126 27.21 15.39 -19.88
CA ARG A 126 28.01 16.57 -20.22
C ARG A 126 28.11 17.43 -18.97
N PRO A 127 29.33 17.81 -18.51
CA PRO A 127 29.46 18.74 -17.39
C PRO A 127 28.99 20.16 -17.79
N PRO A 128 28.55 20.98 -16.83
CA PRO A 128 28.04 22.32 -17.10
C PRO A 128 29.14 23.24 -17.65
N ARG A 129 28.83 23.92 -18.76
CA ARG A 129 29.69 24.93 -19.39
C ARG A 129 29.76 26.18 -18.49
N SER A 130 30.96 26.50 -18.03
CA SER A 130 31.26 27.78 -17.37
C SER A 130 31.05 28.97 -18.34
N PRO A 131 30.52 30.12 -17.88
CA PRO A 131 30.43 31.32 -18.71
C PRO A 131 31.83 31.90 -18.97
N ARG A 132 32.19 32.06 -20.25
CA ARG A 132 33.36 32.86 -20.66
C ARG A 132 33.11 34.33 -20.31
N VAL A 133 33.89 34.86 -19.36
CA VAL A 133 34.03 36.31 -19.19
C VAL A 133 34.91 36.82 -20.33
N THR A 134 34.27 37.40 -21.35
CA THR A 134 34.90 38.27 -22.33
C THR A 134 35.11 39.64 -21.71
N THR A 135 36.33 39.95 -21.26
CA THR A 135 36.78 41.34 -21.10
C THR A 135 37.86 41.60 -22.13
N SER A 136 37.43 42.26 -23.21
CA SER A 136 38.25 42.79 -24.30
C SER A 136 38.94 44.10 -23.85
N PRO A 137 40.12 44.45 -24.39
CA PRO A 137 40.97 45.53 -23.89
C PRO A 137 40.71 46.86 -24.60
N ARG A 138 40.67 47.98 -23.86
CA ARG A 138 40.97 49.32 -24.43
C ARG A 138 41.18 50.36 -23.34
N GLY A 139 42.38 50.92 -23.29
CA GLY A 139 42.75 52.00 -22.38
C GLY A 139 42.19 53.37 -22.74
N ARG A 140 42.22 54.28 -21.76
CA ARG A 140 42.42 55.73 -21.93
C ARG A 140 42.40 56.46 -20.57
N ARG A 141 43.43 57.31 -20.35
CA ARG A 141 43.43 58.55 -19.54
C ARG A 141 43.36 58.33 -18.01
N ARG A 142 44.23 58.85 -17.16
CA ARG A 142 45.11 60.03 -17.15
C ARG A 142 46.39 59.70 -16.38
#